data_AF-A0A183HIV7-F1
#
_entry.id   AF-A0A183HIV7-F1
#
_cell.length_a   1.000
_cell.length_b   1.000
_cell.length_c   1.000
_cell.angle_alpha   90.00
_cell.angle_beta   90.00
_cell.angle_gamma   90.00
#
_symmetry.space_group_name_H-M   'P 1'
#
loop_
_entity.id
_entity.type
_entity.pdbx_description
1 polymer ?
#
loop_
_entity_poly.entity_id
_entity_poly.type
_entity_poly.pdbx_seq_one_letter_code
_entity_poly.pdbx_strand_id
1 'polypeptide(L)'
;MKSEKELFFEILRRKTHIFCDVKENATVLELKKIVEGILKVPINKQILKKQNEDGYWQTIEDRQTLSECGYTPQNSRAQAPAPLALVFANGKHRII
;
A
#
# COMPACT_ATOMS: atom_id res chain seq x y z
N MET A 1 -20.73 19.73 -1.02
CA MET A 1 -20.19 18.36 -1.09
C MET A 1 -18.68 18.42 -0.98
N LYS A 2 -18.07 17.89 0.09
CA LYS A 2 -16.63 17.64 0.05
C LYS A 2 -16.42 16.48 -0.93
N SER A 3 -15.68 16.72 -2.01
CA SER A 3 -15.12 15.62 -2.79
C SER A 3 -14.23 14.86 -1.82
N GLU A 4 -14.61 13.62 -1.51
CA GLU A 4 -13.70 12.68 -0.85
C GLU A 4 -12.55 12.47 -1.84
N LYS A 5 -11.32 12.74 -1.41
CA LYS A 5 -10.15 12.58 -2.27
C LYS A 5 -9.69 11.13 -2.20
N GLU A 6 -9.36 10.59 -3.36
CA GLU A 6 -8.84 9.24 -3.52
C GLU A 6 -7.32 9.28 -3.64
N LEU A 7 -6.67 8.22 -3.17
CA LEU A 7 -5.25 7.96 -3.31
C LEU A 7 -5.09 6.71 -4.15
N PHE A 8 -4.21 6.76 -5.14
CA PHE A 8 -3.96 5.67 -6.08
C PHE A 8 -2.62 5.01 -5.75
N PHE A 9 -2.63 3.68 -5.67
CA PHE A 9 -1.46 2.88 -5.31
C PHE A 9 -1.13 1.83 -6.36
N GLU A 10 0.17 1.55 -6.48
CA GLU A 10 0.71 0.38 -7.14
C GLU A 10 1.35 -0.52 -6.08
N ILE A 11 0.70 -1.63 -5.75
CA ILE A 11 1.19 -2.60 -4.77
C ILE A 11 2.02 -3.67 -5.48
N LEU A 12 3.31 -3.70 -5.16
CA LEU A 12 4.37 -4.43 -5.84
C LEU A 12 4.79 -5.67 -5.06
N ARG A 13 4.81 -6.82 -5.74
CA ARG A 13 5.41 -8.06 -5.22
C ARG A 13 5.96 -8.93 -6.34
N ARG A 14 7.29 -9.07 -6.41
CA ARG A 14 7.97 -9.83 -7.48
C ARG A 14 7.54 -9.31 -8.86
N LYS A 15 6.83 -10.13 -9.65
CA LYS A 15 6.26 -9.78 -10.97
C LYS A 15 4.78 -9.38 -10.89
N THR A 16 4.21 -9.25 -9.70
CA THR A 16 2.80 -8.90 -9.47
C THR A 16 2.69 -7.43 -9.12
N HIS A 17 1.80 -6.72 -9.82
CA HIS A 17 1.47 -5.32 -9.63
C HIS A 17 -0.05 -5.23 -9.48
N ILE A 18 -0.52 -4.65 -8.38
CA ILE A 18 -1.94 -4.41 -8.12
C ILE A 18 -2.15 -2.90 -8.12
N PHE A 19 -2.97 -2.42 -9.06
CA PHE A 19 -3.40 -1.03 -9.09
C PHE A 19 -4.73 -0.92 -8.38
N CYS A 20 -4.82 -0.05 -7.38
CA CYS A 20 -6.07 0.20 -6.66
C CYS A 20 -6.11 1.64 -6.13
N ASP A 21 -7.32 2.15 -5.97
CA ASP A 21 -7.63 3.39 -5.28
C ASP A 21 -8.28 3.12 -3.92
N VAL A 22 -8.11 4.07 -3.00
CA VAL A 22 -8.74 4.10 -1.68
C VAL A 22 -8.96 5.54 -1.24
N LYS A 23 -9.86 5.76 -0.28
CA LYS A 23 -10.06 7.08 0.31
C LYS A 23 -8.80 7.55 1.05
N GLU A 24 -8.54 8.85 1.05
CA GLU A 24 -7.38 9.46 1.73
C GLU A 24 -7.29 9.14 3.23
N ASN A 25 -8.44 9.04 3.89
CA ASN A 25 -8.53 8.70 5.32
C ASN A 25 -8.53 7.18 5.60
N ALA A 26 -8.40 6.33 4.57
CA ALA A 26 -8.31 4.90 4.76
C ALA A 26 -7.02 4.53 5.51
N THR A 27 -7.08 3.41 6.21
CA THR A 27 -5.99 2.81 6.96
C THR A 27 -5.19 1.82 6.12
N VAL A 28 -3.96 1.56 6.53
CA VAL A 28 -3.13 0.49 5.95
C VAL A 28 -3.84 -0.87 6.02
N LEU A 29 -4.62 -1.12 7.09
CA LEU A 29 -5.43 -2.33 7.23
C LEU A 29 -6.46 -2.49 6.10
N GLU A 30 -7.10 -1.41 5.67
CA GLU A 30 -8.06 -1.45 4.56
C GLU A 30 -7.38 -1.78 3.24
N LEU A 31 -6.17 -1.27 3.00
CA LEU A 31 -5.39 -1.64 1.84
C LEU A 31 -5.00 -3.13 1.86
N LYS A 32 -4.64 -3.69 3.03
CA LYS A 32 -4.39 -5.14 3.19
C LYS A 32 -5.62 -6.00 2.93
N LYS A 33 -6.83 -5.53 3.25
CA LYS A 33 -8.10 -6.22 2.92
C LYS A 33 -8.32 -6.32 1.41
N ILE A 34 -8.00 -5.25 0.67
CA ILE A 34 -8.05 -5.27 -0.81
C ILE A 34 -7.09 -6.33 -1.35
N VAL A 35 -5.85 -6.32 -0.86
CA VAL A 35 -4.83 -7.32 -1.23
C VAL A 35 -5.26 -8.74 -0.86
N GLU A 36 -5.87 -8.96 0.31
CA GLU A 36 -6.42 -10.27 0.71
C GLU A 36 -7.53 -10.72 -0.25
N GLY A 37 -8.43 -9.81 -0.63
CA GLY A 37 -9.48 -10.07 -1.60
C GLY A 37 -8.95 -10.54 -2.95
N ILE A 38 -7.82 -9.99 -3.40
CA ILE A 38 -7.21 -10.30 -4.70
C ILE A 38 -6.30 -11.54 -4.62
N LEU A 39 -5.32 -11.54 -3.71
CA LEU A 39 -4.27 -12.57 -3.65
C LEU A 39 -4.59 -13.74 -2.73
N LYS A 40 -5.71 -13.67 -1.98
CA LYS A 40 -6.16 -14.69 -1.00
C LYS A 40 -5.11 -14.99 0.08
N VAL A 41 -4.33 -13.98 0.45
CA VAL A 41 -3.31 -14.08 1.50
C VAL A 41 -3.83 -13.40 2.75
N PRO A 42 -3.88 -14.08 3.91
CA PRO A 42 -4.37 -13.51 5.16
C PRO A 42 -3.68 -12.18 5.52
N ILE A 43 -4.44 -11.18 5.97
CA ILE A 43 -3.93 -9.84 6.35
C ILE A 43 -2.72 -9.92 7.29
N ASN A 44 -2.75 -10.80 8.30
CA ASN A 44 -1.66 -10.97 9.26
C ASN A 44 -0.36 -11.54 8.67
N LYS A 45 -0.42 -12.04 7.43
CA LYS A 45 0.75 -12.50 6.66
C LYS A 45 1.24 -11.44 5.67
N GLN A 46 0.59 -10.28 5.59
CA GLN A 46 0.97 -9.20 4.68
C GLN A 46 1.72 -8.11 5.45
N ILE A 47 2.84 -7.66 4.90
CA ILE A 47 3.60 -6.51 5.38
C ILE A 47 3.71 -5.54 4.21
N LEU A 48 3.15 -4.34 4.38
CA LEU A 48 3.27 -3.25 3.42
C LEU A 48 4.45 -2.37 3.81
N LYS A 49 5.21 -1.94 2.80
CA LYS A 49 6.33 -1.03 2.98
C LYS A 49 6.21 0.14 2.03
N LYS A 50 6.46 1.34 2.54
CA LYS A 50 6.65 2.55 1.76
C LYS A 50 8.14 2.80 1.53
N GLN A 51 8.46 3.49 0.44
CA GLN A 51 9.80 4.03 0.26
C GLN A 51 9.90 5.36 1.00
N ASN A 52 10.98 5.58 1.75
CA ASN A 52 11.28 6.88 2.36
C ASN A 52 12.09 7.76 1.39
N GLU A 53 12.38 9.00 1.80
CA GLU A 53 13.10 9.99 1.00
C GLU A 53 14.53 9.53 0.63
N ASP A 54 15.16 8.74 1.49
CA ASP A 54 16.48 8.13 1.28
C ASP A 54 16.45 6.89 0.37
N GLY A 55 15.26 6.50 -0.11
CA GLY A 55 15.07 5.36 -1.00
C GLY A 55 14.96 3.99 -0.30
N TYR A 56 14.96 3.92 1.03
CA TYR A 56 14.82 2.69 1.80
C TYR A 56 13.35 2.29 2.03
N TRP A 57 13.10 0.99 2.13
CA TRP A 57 11.76 0.43 2.38
C TRP A 57 11.45 0.31 3.87
N GLN A 58 10.49 1.11 4.34
CA GLN A 58 10.02 1.13 5.72
C GLN A 58 8.63 0.50 5.84
N THR A 59 8.44 -0.38 6.83
CA THR A 59 7.13 -0.95 7.17
C THR A 59 6.17 0.14 7.64
N ILE A 60 4.93 0.08 7.17
CA ILE A 60 3.81 0.91 7.63
C ILE A 60 2.84 0.05 8.45
N GLU A 61 2.30 0.64 9.50
CA GLU A 61 1.53 -0.07 10.52
C GLU A 61 0.03 -0.07 10.21
N ASP A 62 -0.68 -1.15 10.54
CA ASP A 62 -2.09 -1.35 10.19
C ASP A 62 -3.02 -0.22 10.66
N ARG A 63 -2.67 0.43 11.78
CA ARG A 63 -3.46 1.48 12.41
C ARG A 63 -3.24 2.86 11.78
N GLN A 64 -2.16 3.03 11.02
CA GLN A 64 -1.87 4.30 10.36
C GLN A 64 -2.88 4.53 9.24
N THR A 65 -3.39 5.74 9.16
CA THR A 65 -4.01 6.27 7.96
C THR A 65 -2.94 6.45 6.87
N LEU A 66 -3.36 6.45 5.61
CA LEU A 66 -2.45 6.69 4.50
C LEU A 66 -1.88 8.11 4.54
N SER A 67 -2.64 9.09 5.04
CA SER A 67 -2.14 10.44 5.32
C SER A 67 -1.03 10.46 6.39
N GLU A 68 -1.16 9.71 7.49
CA GLU A 68 -0.09 9.55 8.49
C GLU A 68 1.15 8.85 7.90
N CYS A 69 0.96 8.01 6.88
CA CYS A 69 2.04 7.43 6.11
C CYS A 69 2.70 8.42 5.13
N GLY A 70 2.18 9.64 4.98
CA GLY A 70 2.70 10.68 4.08
C GLY A 70 2.12 10.64 2.67
N TYR A 71 1.07 9.85 2.43
CA TYR A 71 0.38 9.82 1.14
C TYR A 71 -0.65 10.95 1.04
N THR A 72 -0.64 11.59 -0.12
CA THR A 72 -1.49 12.74 -0.44
C THR A 72 -1.99 12.61 -1.88
N PRO A 73 -3.09 13.29 -2.23
CA PRO A 73 -3.60 13.31 -3.60
C PRO A 73 -2.57 13.84 -4.62
N GLN A 74 -1.56 14.58 -4.19
CA GLN A 74 -0.48 15.10 -5.04
C GLN A 74 0.57 14.04 -5.37
N ASN A 75 0.89 13.14 -4.44
CA ASN A 75 1.93 12.13 -4.61
C ASN A 75 1.39 10.71 -4.90
N SER A 76 0.06 10.53 -4.89
CA SER A 76 -0.62 9.25 -5.14
C SER A 76 -1.74 9.45 -6.18
N ARG A 77 -1.37 9.80 -7.41
CA ARG A 77 -2.31 10.22 -8.48
C ARG A 77 -2.70 9.06 -9.38
N ALA A 78 -3.86 9.10 -10.02
CA ALA A 78 -4.29 8.04 -10.95
C ALA A 78 -3.27 7.77 -12.09
N GLN A 79 -2.72 8.84 -12.67
CA GLN A 79 -1.69 8.76 -13.73
C GLN A 79 -0.27 8.48 -13.21
N ALA A 80 -0.06 8.55 -11.90
CA ALA A 80 1.21 8.28 -11.24
C ALA A 80 0.96 7.72 -9.83
N PRO A 81 0.51 6.45 -9.74
CA PRO A 81 0.17 5.82 -8.46
C PRO A 81 1.39 5.71 -7.55
N ALA A 82 1.19 5.80 -6.25
CA ALA A 82 2.29 5.67 -5.30
C ALA A 82 2.70 4.19 -5.12
N PRO A 83 4.01 3.87 -5.18
CA PRO A 83 4.46 2.50 -5.02
C PRO A 83 4.42 2.05 -3.56
N LEU A 84 3.98 0.81 -3.34
CA LEU A 84 4.02 0.12 -2.06
C LEU A 84 4.56 -1.30 -2.27
N ALA A 85 5.57 -1.71 -1.50
CA ALA A 85 6.05 -3.08 -1.55
C ALA A 85 5.23 -3.98 -0.62
N LEU A 86 4.79 -5.14 -1.13
CA LEU A 86 4.09 -6.17 -0.37
C LEU A 86 5.01 -7.36 -0.11
N VAL A 87 5.17 -7.69 1.17
CA VAL A 87 6.02 -8.78 1.67
C VAL A 87 5.16 -9.77 2.43
N PHE A 88 5.41 -11.07 2.25
CA PHE A 88 4.72 -12.09 3.04
C PHE A 88 5.55 -12.52 4.24
N ALA A 89 4.97 -12.45 5.44
CA ALA A 89 5.66 -12.73 6.71
C ALA A 89 6.31 -14.14 6.78
N ASN A 90 5.73 -15.13 6.07
CA ASN A 90 6.20 -16.52 6.08
C ASN A 90 6.80 -16.98 4.74
N GLY A 91 7.06 -16.06 3.81
CA GLY A 91 7.64 -16.42 2.52
C GLY A 91 9.16 -16.55 2.61
N LYS A 92 9.70 -17.76 2.43
CA LYS A 92 11.14 -18.04 2.15
C LYS A 92 11.66 -17.38 0.85
N HIS A 93 11.22 -16.19 0.50
CA HIS A 93 11.57 -15.55 -0.75
C HIS A 93 11.82 -14.07 -0.53
N ARG A 94 13.09 -13.72 -0.76
CA ARG A 94 13.64 -12.38 -0.80
C ARG A 94 12.76 -11.49 -1.68
N ILE A 95 12.61 -10.25 -1.21
CA ILE A 95 12.05 -9.14 -1.95
C ILE A 95 13.11 -8.76 -2.98
N ILE A 96 12.98 -9.33 -4.17
CA ILE A 96 13.60 -9.07 -5.49
C ILE A 96 13.74 -10.39 -6.23
#